data_AF-A0A8A2UCS9-F1
#
_entry.id   AF-A0A8A2UCS9-F1
#
_cell.length_a   1.000
_cell.length_b   1.000
_cell.length_c   1.000
_cell.angle_alpha   90.00
_cell.angle_beta   90.00
_cell.angle_gamma   90.00
#
_symmetry.space_group_name_H-M   'P 1'
#
loop_
_entity.id
_entity.type
_entity.pdbx_description
1 polymer ?
#
loop_
_entity_poly.entity_id
_entity_poly.type
_entity_poly.pdbx_seq_one_letter_code
_entity_poly.pdbx_strand_id
1 'polypeptide(L)'
;MGIRQVQPGERGVSAVIGTVLLIGIVTLVMAVLAAALLGVGLFDQQPDAELSYQEHTDKVVVGLTDVRDLSAGETEIKLEGEGSCGFWDGSGELEKGDVTTLESSDCPDSLEQGDVLQVIGGNVLLGTYELRGQYPDYGCTTFKSKFNNGNQIDVETGGIVSCDFTDPDGTELNNGLKVNNQTTVVGEVNVSKTSRIEVDGGKIIGDVETGKDADIKDDSVVDGTVSADESVYVRDSSKITGSVDAGDSVDVDQDATVNGPIDSSDYVALDERAFVGGAIESDDEVTLAKDAVVEGGVAADREVTIGNSAEIDGTVESGYDVSLEQDSLADSEVELTGSGRTLELSDGATISGTVSAADNDVTLKGDAKISGDVTGDTVTCKDSSTVEGTVTAGTNNGC
;
A
#
# COMPACT_ATOMS: atom_id res chain seq x y z
N MET A 1 -97.27 6.46 27.53
CA MET A 1 -96.54 7.23 28.56
C MET A 1 -95.60 6.27 29.28
N GLY A 2 -94.38 6.68 29.62
CA GLY A 2 -93.40 5.79 30.31
C GLY A 2 -92.13 5.51 29.51
N ILE A 3 -91.34 6.54 29.20
CA ILE A 3 -89.96 6.37 28.72
C ILE A 3 -89.07 6.18 29.96
N ARG A 4 -88.38 5.05 30.08
CA ARG A 4 -87.33 4.85 31.08
C ARG A 4 -86.06 5.58 30.63
N GLN A 5 -85.62 6.58 31.39
CA GLN A 5 -84.25 7.07 31.27
C GLN A 5 -83.29 6.04 31.86
N VAL A 6 -82.22 5.74 31.14
CA VAL A 6 -81.06 4.99 31.66
C VAL A 6 -80.03 6.03 32.10
N GLN A 7 -79.66 6.03 33.38
CA GLN A 7 -78.55 6.86 33.85
C GLN A 7 -77.23 6.27 33.36
N PRO A 8 -76.35 7.05 32.70
CA PRO A 8 -74.98 6.62 32.45
C PRO A 8 -74.24 6.45 33.77
N GLY A 9 -73.77 5.25 34.07
CA GLY A 9 -73.04 4.98 35.30
C GLY A 9 -71.63 5.58 35.25
N GLU A 10 -71.34 6.54 36.13
CA GLU A 10 -70.03 7.17 36.22
C GLU A 10 -68.94 6.16 36.62
N ARG A 11 -68.11 5.77 35.65
CA ARG A 11 -66.80 5.13 35.86
C ARG A 11 -65.74 5.80 35.00
N GLY A 12 -65.68 7.13 35.10
CA GLY A 12 -64.55 7.89 34.56
C GLY A 12 -63.27 7.48 35.31
N VAL A 13 -62.43 6.68 34.67
CA VAL A 13 -61.06 6.43 35.15
C VAL A 13 -60.36 7.78 35.17
N SER A 14 -59.80 8.17 36.32
CA SER A 14 -59.12 9.46 36.46
C SER A 14 -58.05 9.60 35.38
N ALA A 15 -58.02 10.74 34.68
CA ALA A 15 -57.09 10.97 33.58
C ALA A 15 -55.62 10.71 33.98
N VAL A 16 -55.26 11.02 35.23
CA VAL A 16 -53.93 10.74 35.81
C VAL A 16 -53.61 9.24 35.82
N ILE A 17 -54.58 8.39 36.15
CA ILE A 17 -54.42 6.92 36.13
C ILE A 17 -54.28 6.42 34.68
N GLY A 18 -55.04 7.01 33.76
CA GLY A 18 -54.92 6.72 32.32
C GLY A 18 -53.52 7.01 31.78
N THR A 19 -52.95 8.18 32.07
CA THR A 19 -51.61 8.56 31.61
C THR A 19 -50.51 7.67 32.19
N VAL A 20 -50.56 7.37 33.50
CA VAL A 20 -49.57 6.48 34.14
C VAL A 20 -49.62 5.06 33.56
N LEU A 21 -50.83 4.53 33.33
CA LEU A 21 -51.00 3.20 32.74
C LEU A 21 -50.56 3.16 31.26
N LEU A 22 -50.79 4.23 30.49
CA LEU A 22 -50.31 4.34 29.11
C LEU A 22 -48.77 4.38 29.05
N ILE A 23 -48.12 5.18 29.90
CA ILE A 23 -46.65 5.24 29.98
C ILE A 23 -46.09 3.84 30.33
N GLY A 24 -46.66 3.15 31.32
CA GLY A 24 -46.22 1.82 31.73
C GLY A 24 -46.39 0.74 30.65
N ILE A 25 -47.39 0.87 29.76
CA ILE A 25 -47.53 -0.02 28.60
C ILE A 25 -46.48 0.32 27.54
N VAL A 26 -46.26 1.60 27.24
CA VAL A 26 -45.28 2.03 26.23
C VAL A 26 -43.85 1.64 26.62
N THR A 27 -43.46 1.82 27.88
CA THR A 27 -42.11 1.41 28.33
C THR A 27 -41.92 -0.10 28.32
N LEU A 28 -42.95 -0.88 28.67
CA LEU A 28 -42.88 -2.34 28.61
C LEU A 28 -42.82 -2.85 27.16
N VAL A 29 -43.59 -2.27 26.24
CA VAL A 29 -43.50 -2.59 24.80
C VAL A 29 -42.14 -2.21 24.22
N MET A 30 -41.59 -1.03 24.57
CA MET A 30 -40.24 -0.63 24.17
C MET A 30 -39.17 -1.57 24.73
N ALA A 31 -39.28 -2.01 25.99
CA ALA A 31 -38.33 -2.96 26.58
C ALA A 31 -38.39 -4.34 25.92
N VAL A 32 -39.60 -4.82 25.57
CA VAL A 32 -39.77 -6.09 24.82
C VAL A 32 -39.24 -5.96 23.39
N LEU A 33 -39.45 -4.83 22.72
CA LEU A 33 -38.88 -4.57 21.39
C LEU A 33 -37.35 -4.46 21.44
N ALA A 34 -36.78 -3.77 22.41
CA ALA A 34 -35.32 -3.71 22.59
C ALA A 34 -34.73 -5.11 22.86
N ALA A 35 -35.36 -5.90 23.73
CA ALA A 35 -34.96 -7.29 23.95
C ALA A 35 -35.13 -8.18 22.70
N ALA A 36 -36.13 -7.90 21.85
CA ALA A 36 -36.33 -8.61 20.58
C ALA A 36 -35.47 -8.08 19.42
N LEU A 37 -34.75 -6.97 19.60
CA LEU A 37 -33.77 -6.44 18.65
C LEU A 37 -32.31 -6.72 19.06
N LEU A 38 -32.06 -6.98 20.35
CA LEU A 38 -30.73 -7.25 20.92
C LEU A 38 -30.55 -8.71 21.39
N GLY A 39 -31.64 -9.45 21.60
CA GLY A 39 -31.64 -10.78 22.22
C GLY A 39 -31.88 -11.95 21.25
N VAL A 40 -31.92 -11.68 19.94
CA VAL A 40 -31.99 -12.70 18.89
C VAL A 40 -30.93 -12.39 17.84
N GLY A 41 -29.96 -13.30 17.69
CA GLY A 41 -29.06 -13.34 16.53
C GLY A 41 -29.83 -13.78 15.30
N LEU A 42 -30.62 -12.88 14.73
CA LEU A 42 -31.31 -13.03 13.44
C LEU A 42 -30.58 -12.28 12.31
N PHE A 43 -29.42 -11.73 12.64
CA PHE A 43 -28.37 -11.44 11.69
C PHE A 43 -27.30 -12.51 11.92
N ASP A 44 -27.47 -13.66 11.26
CA ASP A 44 -26.29 -14.35 10.73
C ASP A 44 -25.58 -13.28 9.89
N GLN A 45 -24.36 -12.92 10.27
CA GLN A 45 -23.60 -11.98 9.43
C GLN A 45 -23.30 -12.73 8.14
N GLN A 46 -23.46 -12.05 7.00
CA GLN A 46 -23.15 -12.70 5.73
C GLN A 46 -21.65 -13.02 5.73
N PRO A 47 -21.24 -14.24 5.31
CA PRO A 47 -19.83 -14.58 5.21
C PRO A 47 -19.14 -13.57 4.31
N ASP A 48 -17.95 -13.15 4.73
CA ASP A 48 -17.20 -12.03 4.16
C ASP A 48 -15.71 -12.42 4.13
N ALA A 49 -15.03 -12.10 3.03
CA ALA A 49 -13.65 -12.52 2.81
C ALA A 49 -12.94 -11.63 1.79
N GLU A 50 -11.69 -11.31 2.08
CA GLU A 50 -10.77 -10.69 1.13
C GLU A 50 -9.82 -11.78 0.58
N LEU A 51 -9.62 -11.78 -0.75
CA LEU A 51 -9.06 -12.91 -1.50
C LEU A 51 -7.89 -12.46 -2.37
N SER A 52 -6.75 -13.14 -2.22
CA SER A 52 -5.61 -13.05 -3.13
C SER A 52 -5.56 -14.24 -4.10
N TYR A 53 -4.99 -14.03 -5.28
CA TYR A 53 -4.95 -15.01 -6.37
C TYR A 53 -3.56 -15.01 -7.00
N GLN A 54 -2.98 -16.20 -7.18
CA GLN A 54 -1.70 -16.41 -7.87
C GLN A 54 -1.86 -17.48 -8.95
N GLU A 55 -1.75 -17.07 -10.22
CA GLU A 55 -1.75 -17.99 -11.37
C GLU A 55 -0.37 -18.66 -11.52
N HIS A 56 -0.37 -19.96 -11.81
CA HIS A 56 0.79 -20.72 -12.24
C HIS A 56 0.44 -21.53 -13.50
N THR A 57 1.44 -22.15 -14.13
CA THR A 57 1.33 -22.84 -15.44
C THR A 57 0.17 -23.84 -15.59
N ASP A 58 -0.24 -24.51 -14.51
CA ASP A 58 -1.27 -25.57 -14.52
C ASP A 58 -2.32 -25.45 -13.39
N LYS A 59 -2.21 -24.41 -12.55
CA LYS A 59 -2.99 -24.27 -11.31
C LYS A 59 -3.12 -22.81 -10.86
N VAL A 60 -4.12 -22.53 -10.04
CA VAL A 60 -4.32 -21.22 -9.38
C VAL A 60 -4.35 -21.42 -7.86
N VAL A 61 -3.54 -20.66 -7.14
CA VAL A 61 -3.58 -20.60 -5.67
C VAL A 61 -4.49 -19.45 -5.27
N VAL A 62 -5.42 -19.70 -4.34
CA VAL A 62 -6.31 -18.69 -3.76
C VAL A 62 -6.04 -18.63 -2.26
N GLY A 63 -5.85 -17.42 -1.72
CA GLY A 63 -5.54 -17.20 -0.31
C GLY A 63 -6.48 -16.21 0.35
N LEU A 64 -6.71 -16.36 1.66
CA LEU A 64 -7.55 -15.47 2.45
C LEU A 64 -6.71 -14.40 3.15
N THR A 65 -6.83 -13.15 2.71
CA THR A 65 -6.17 -12.00 3.34
C THR A 65 -6.97 -11.43 4.50
N ASP A 66 -8.29 -11.59 4.52
CA ASP A 66 -9.14 -11.52 5.72
C ASP A 66 -10.37 -12.43 5.55
N VAL A 67 -10.98 -12.91 6.64
CA VAL A 67 -12.08 -13.88 6.57
C VAL A 67 -12.98 -13.86 7.80
N ARG A 68 -14.31 -13.97 7.58
CA ARG A 68 -15.32 -13.91 8.64
C ARG A 68 -16.48 -14.88 8.39
N ASP A 69 -16.80 -15.66 9.42
CA ASP A 69 -17.94 -16.60 9.48
C ASP A 69 -18.03 -17.55 8.27
N LEU A 70 -16.88 -18.10 7.83
CA LEU A 70 -16.72 -18.90 6.61
C LEU A 70 -16.10 -20.27 6.91
N SER A 71 -16.65 -21.35 6.34
CA SER A 71 -16.17 -22.73 6.56
C SER A 71 -15.71 -23.42 5.27
N ALA A 72 -14.67 -24.25 5.35
CA ALA A 72 -14.06 -24.92 4.20
C ALA A 72 -15.08 -25.75 3.39
N GLY A 73 -15.91 -26.52 4.11
CA GLY A 73 -16.92 -27.41 3.52
C GLY A 73 -18.15 -26.71 2.95
N GLU A 74 -18.28 -25.39 3.11
CA GLU A 74 -19.34 -24.56 2.53
C GLU A 74 -18.79 -23.49 1.57
N THR A 75 -17.46 -23.40 1.42
CA THR A 75 -16.79 -22.50 0.47
C THR A 75 -16.52 -23.24 -0.82
N GLU A 76 -17.29 -22.95 -1.86
CA GLU A 76 -17.22 -23.62 -3.16
C GLU A 76 -16.61 -22.67 -4.21
N ILE A 77 -15.64 -23.15 -4.98
CA ILE A 77 -15.06 -22.39 -6.09
C ILE A 77 -15.66 -22.88 -7.41
N LYS A 78 -16.05 -21.94 -8.27
CA LYS A 78 -16.68 -22.21 -9.56
C LYS A 78 -15.97 -21.50 -10.69
N LEU A 79 -16.12 -22.04 -11.89
CA LEU A 79 -15.81 -21.40 -13.16
C LEU A 79 -17.13 -20.90 -13.77
N GLU A 80 -17.21 -19.61 -14.12
CA GLU A 80 -18.47 -18.97 -14.51
C GLU A 80 -19.07 -19.60 -15.77
N GLY A 81 -20.30 -20.10 -15.65
CA GLY A 81 -21.01 -20.78 -16.74
C GLY A 81 -20.67 -22.28 -16.88
N GLU A 82 -19.44 -22.67 -16.55
CA GLU A 82 -18.93 -24.04 -16.71
C GLU A 82 -19.28 -24.98 -15.53
N GLY A 83 -19.09 -24.54 -14.28
CA GLY A 83 -19.53 -25.31 -13.11
C GLY A 83 -18.62 -25.22 -11.89
N SER A 84 -18.57 -26.30 -11.11
CA SER A 84 -17.83 -26.38 -9.85
C SER A 84 -16.42 -26.91 -10.05
N CYS A 85 -15.44 -26.21 -9.47
CA CYS A 85 -14.05 -26.66 -9.35
C CYS A 85 -13.74 -27.30 -7.98
N GLY A 86 -14.76 -27.53 -7.15
CA GLY A 86 -14.63 -28.13 -5.83
C GLY A 86 -14.86 -27.17 -4.67
N PHE A 87 -14.42 -27.60 -3.49
CA PHE A 87 -14.54 -26.86 -2.23
C PHE A 87 -13.15 -26.54 -1.68
N TRP A 88 -13.06 -25.51 -0.85
CA TRP A 88 -11.82 -25.05 -0.25
C TRP A 88 -11.11 -26.17 0.53
N ASP A 89 -9.79 -26.26 0.36
CA ASP A 89 -8.95 -27.29 0.98
C ASP A 89 -9.02 -27.29 2.52
N GLY A 90 -9.25 -28.46 3.11
CA GLY A 90 -9.18 -28.66 4.57
C GLY A 90 -10.52 -28.98 5.22
N SER A 91 -10.73 -28.51 6.46
CA SER A 91 -11.95 -28.77 7.23
C SER A 91 -12.07 -27.88 8.47
N GLY A 92 -13.22 -27.22 8.65
CA GLY A 92 -13.50 -26.35 9.79
C GLY A 92 -13.91 -24.96 9.33
N GLU A 93 -13.90 -24.00 10.26
CA GLU A 93 -13.84 -22.57 9.92
C GLU A 93 -12.49 -22.27 9.23
N LEU A 94 -12.47 -21.26 8.37
CA LEU A 94 -11.26 -20.77 7.71
C LEU A 94 -10.67 -19.57 8.47
N GLU A 95 -9.34 -19.48 8.53
CA GLU A 95 -8.60 -18.41 9.20
C GLU A 95 -7.75 -17.59 8.20
N LYS A 96 -7.36 -16.36 8.59
CA LYS A 96 -6.51 -15.49 7.77
C LYS A 96 -5.17 -16.17 7.49
N GLY A 97 -4.81 -16.28 6.21
CA GLY A 97 -3.62 -16.98 5.75
C GLY A 97 -3.86 -18.44 5.32
N ASP A 98 -5.08 -18.97 5.45
CA ASP A 98 -5.45 -20.22 4.77
C ASP A 98 -5.39 -20.04 3.24
N VAL A 99 -5.03 -21.13 2.56
CA VAL A 99 -4.89 -21.20 1.10
C VAL A 99 -5.52 -22.49 0.56
N THR A 100 -6.00 -22.44 -0.68
CA THR A 100 -6.45 -23.60 -1.46
C THR A 100 -5.83 -23.56 -2.85
N THR A 101 -5.63 -24.72 -3.47
CA THR A 101 -5.02 -24.84 -4.81
C THR A 101 -5.97 -25.51 -5.78
N LEU A 102 -6.28 -24.81 -6.87
CA LEU A 102 -7.11 -25.30 -7.98
C LEU A 102 -6.17 -25.82 -9.08
N GLU A 103 -6.06 -27.13 -9.26
CA GLU A 103 -5.40 -27.68 -10.45
C GLU A 103 -6.38 -27.73 -11.63
N SER A 104 -5.85 -27.70 -12.86
CA SER A 104 -6.65 -27.77 -14.09
C SER A 104 -7.47 -29.07 -14.25
N SER A 105 -7.32 -30.03 -13.33
CA SER A 105 -8.11 -31.26 -13.24
C SER A 105 -9.30 -31.20 -12.29
N ASP A 106 -9.41 -30.16 -11.46
CA ASP A 106 -10.47 -30.02 -10.46
C ASP A 106 -11.72 -29.32 -11.03
N CYS A 107 -11.51 -28.48 -12.04
CA CYS A 107 -12.57 -27.81 -12.81
C CYS A 107 -13.23 -28.70 -13.88
N PRO A 108 -14.44 -28.34 -14.37
CA PRO A 108 -15.16 -29.12 -15.39
C PRO A 108 -14.56 -29.03 -16.80
N ASP A 109 -13.87 -27.93 -17.09
CA ASP A 109 -13.05 -27.70 -18.28
C ASP A 109 -11.70 -27.09 -17.86
N SER A 110 -10.74 -26.99 -18.78
CA SER A 110 -9.42 -26.42 -18.51
C SER A 110 -9.46 -24.90 -18.28
N LEU A 111 -8.62 -24.42 -17.37
CA LEU A 111 -8.45 -23.01 -17.05
C LEU A 111 -7.78 -22.24 -18.22
N GLU A 112 -8.55 -21.49 -19.00
CA GLU A 112 -8.08 -20.69 -20.14
C GLU A 112 -8.01 -19.17 -19.82
N GLN A 113 -7.73 -18.32 -20.82
CA GLN A 113 -7.67 -16.86 -20.67
C GLN A 113 -9.06 -16.23 -20.84
N GLY A 114 -9.46 -15.36 -19.91
CA GLY A 114 -10.78 -14.72 -19.88
C GLY A 114 -11.86 -15.52 -19.14
N ASP A 115 -11.47 -16.67 -18.58
CA ASP A 115 -12.28 -17.49 -17.68
C ASP A 115 -12.48 -16.78 -16.33
N VAL A 116 -13.70 -16.77 -15.79
CA VAL A 116 -13.98 -16.11 -14.50
C VAL A 116 -14.15 -17.12 -13.38
N LEU A 117 -13.18 -17.21 -12.48
CA LEU A 117 -13.32 -17.92 -11.21
C LEU A 117 -14.25 -17.14 -10.27
N GLN A 118 -15.08 -17.87 -9.52
CA GLN A 118 -16.05 -17.33 -8.56
C GLN A 118 -15.93 -18.08 -7.23
N VAL A 119 -15.56 -17.39 -6.15
CA VAL A 119 -15.45 -17.97 -4.79
C VAL A 119 -16.74 -17.70 -4.03
N ILE A 120 -17.43 -18.75 -3.58
CA ILE A 120 -18.80 -18.66 -3.05
C ILE A 120 -18.88 -19.29 -1.66
N GLY A 121 -19.09 -18.45 -0.64
CA GLY A 121 -19.35 -18.85 0.75
C GLY A 121 -20.83 -19.18 0.96
N GLY A 122 -21.18 -20.46 0.95
CA GLY A 122 -22.52 -21.00 1.16
C GLY A 122 -23.53 -20.59 0.08
N ASN A 123 -24.01 -19.35 0.13
CA ASN A 123 -24.91 -18.74 -0.86
C ASN A 123 -24.52 -17.28 -1.23
N VAL A 124 -23.35 -16.81 -0.80
CA VAL A 124 -22.82 -15.46 -1.04
C VAL A 124 -21.61 -15.55 -1.95
N LEU A 125 -21.58 -14.74 -3.01
CA LEU A 125 -20.39 -14.55 -3.83
C LEU A 125 -19.42 -13.64 -3.06
N LEU A 126 -18.24 -14.18 -2.73
CA LEU A 126 -17.20 -13.48 -1.96
C LEU A 126 -16.27 -12.69 -2.88
N GLY A 127 -15.85 -13.31 -3.99
CA GLY A 127 -14.97 -12.70 -4.97
C GLY A 127 -15.05 -13.34 -6.35
N THR A 128 -14.58 -12.60 -7.35
CA THR A 128 -14.48 -13.04 -8.75
C THR A 128 -13.12 -12.67 -9.31
N TYR A 129 -12.50 -13.57 -10.07
CA TYR A 129 -11.19 -13.36 -10.68
C TYR A 129 -11.20 -13.82 -12.14
N GLU A 130 -10.99 -12.87 -13.07
CA GLU A 130 -10.82 -13.16 -14.49
C GLU A 130 -9.38 -13.63 -14.72
N LEU A 131 -9.22 -14.89 -15.13
CA LEU A 131 -7.94 -15.50 -15.43
C LEU A 131 -7.26 -14.77 -16.57
N ARG A 132 -6.02 -14.33 -16.29
CA ARG A 132 -5.07 -13.90 -17.31
C ARG A 132 -4.68 -15.12 -18.17
N GLY A 133 -4.81 -16.32 -17.61
CA GLY A 133 -4.74 -17.62 -18.27
C GLY A 133 -3.30 -18.07 -18.49
N GLN A 134 -3.12 -19.20 -19.19
CA GLN A 134 -1.81 -19.51 -19.76
C GLN A 134 -1.40 -18.41 -20.74
N TYR A 135 -0.59 -17.47 -20.27
CA TYR A 135 0.34 -16.78 -21.14
C TYR A 135 1.20 -17.85 -21.83
N PRO A 136 1.18 -17.95 -23.17
CA PRO A 136 1.96 -18.98 -23.85
C PRO A 136 3.46 -18.73 -23.70
N ASP A 137 4.26 -19.78 -23.45
CA ASP A 137 5.73 -19.78 -23.50
C ASP A 137 6.26 -19.62 -24.95
N TYR A 138 5.87 -18.50 -25.57
CA TYR A 138 6.47 -17.95 -26.78
C TYR A 138 7.76 -17.18 -26.45
N GLY A 139 7.93 -16.75 -25.19
CA GLY A 139 9.13 -16.10 -24.70
C GLY A 139 10.25 -17.07 -24.37
N CYS A 140 10.16 -17.77 -23.23
CA CYS A 140 11.30 -18.51 -22.70
C CYS A 140 11.83 -19.58 -23.65
N THR A 141 11.03 -20.28 -24.46
CA THR A 141 11.57 -21.25 -25.44
C THR A 141 12.57 -20.62 -26.42
N THR A 142 12.45 -19.32 -26.69
CA THR A 142 13.42 -18.54 -27.47
C THR A 142 14.66 -18.18 -26.63
N PHE A 143 14.46 -17.70 -25.40
CA PHE A 143 15.55 -17.15 -24.56
C PHE A 143 16.29 -18.18 -23.70
N LYS A 144 15.72 -19.34 -23.39
CA LYS A 144 16.33 -20.48 -22.64
C LYS A 144 17.66 -20.96 -23.23
N SER A 145 17.92 -20.68 -24.52
CA SER A 145 19.22 -20.96 -25.18
C SER A 145 20.32 -19.91 -24.90
N LYS A 146 19.94 -18.73 -24.41
CA LYS A 146 20.83 -17.65 -23.93
C LYS A 146 21.06 -17.70 -22.42
N PHE A 147 20.22 -18.41 -21.66
CA PHE A 147 20.26 -18.44 -20.20
C PHE A 147 21.58 -19.02 -19.67
N ASN A 148 22.06 -18.48 -18.54
CA ASN A 148 23.29 -18.82 -17.81
C ASN A 148 24.57 -18.82 -18.64
N ASN A 149 24.68 -17.93 -19.63
CA ASN A 149 25.86 -17.82 -20.50
C ASN A 149 26.76 -16.60 -20.24
N GLY A 150 26.39 -15.73 -19.27
CA GLY A 150 27.18 -14.56 -18.87
C GLY A 150 27.17 -13.39 -19.85
N ASN A 151 26.33 -13.41 -20.89
CA ASN A 151 26.13 -12.30 -21.82
C ASN A 151 24.79 -11.61 -21.56
N GLN A 152 24.64 -10.37 -22.00
CA GLN A 152 23.34 -9.68 -21.98
C GLN A 152 22.31 -10.42 -22.86
N ILE A 153 21.06 -10.50 -22.39
CA ILE A 153 19.91 -10.98 -23.12
C ILE A 153 19.11 -9.77 -23.57
N ASP A 154 19.23 -9.42 -24.85
CA ASP A 154 18.36 -8.42 -25.47
C ASP A 154 17.03 -9.08 -25.87
N VAL A 155 15.92 -8.45 -25.46
CA VAL A 155 14.52 -8.87 -25.63
C VAL A 155 13.81 -7.85 -26.52
N GLU A 156 14.14 -7.89 -27.81
CA GLU A 156 13.64 -6.96 -28.83
C GLU A 156 12.57 -7.65 -29.70
N THR A 157 11.29 -7.57 -29.33
CA THR A 157 10.21 -8.26 -30.05
C THR A 157 9.09 -7.36 -30.58
N GLY A 158 8.80 -6.23 -29.91
CA GLY A 158 7.64 -5.39 -30.23
C GLY A 158 6.30 -6.10 -30.02
N GLY A 159 6.25 -7.05 -29.09
CA GLY A 159 5.06 -7.82 -28.72
C GLY A 159 5.13 -8.30 -27.27
N ILE A 160 4.28 -9.27 -26.92
CA ILE A 160 4.25 -9.85 -25.57
C ILE A 160 5.22 -11.04 -25.50
N VAL A 161 6.14 -10.99 -24.54
CA VAL A 161 7.08 -12.05 -24.18
C VAL A 161 6.71 -12.52 -22.78
N SER A 162 5.84 -13.52 -22.68
CA SER A 162 5.71 -14.18 -21.39
C SER A 162 6.86 -15.15 -21.17
N CYS A 163 7.59 -14.90 -20.10
CA CYS A 163 8.75 -15.66 -19.67
C CYS A 163 9.23 -15.15 -18.32
N ASP A 164 9.43 -16.07 -17.36
CA ASP A 164 10.26 -15.79 -16.21
C ASP A 164 11.73 -15.77 -16.65
N PHE A 165 12.39 -14.61 -16.52
CA PHE A 165 13.82 -14.44 -16.77
C PHE A 165 14.61 -14.77 -15.50
N THR A 166 14.44 -16.01 -15.05
CA THR A 166 15.02 -16.59 -13.83
C THR A 166 15.81 -17.86 -14.18
N ASP A 167 16.62 -18.38 -13.25
CA ASP A 167 17.18 -19.73 -13.37
C ASP A 167 16.06 -20.80 -13.20
N PRO A 168 16.09 -21.93 -13.95
CA PRO A 168 15.14 -23.03 -13.77
C PRO A 168 15.00 -23.61 -12.34
N ASP A 169 15.98 -23.44 -11.45
CA ASP A 169 15.89 -23.82 -10.03
C ASP A 169 15.22 -22.72 -9.16
N GLY A 170 14.77 -21.62 -9.75
CA GLY A 170 14.10 -20.48 -9.09
C GLY A 170 15.04 -19.42 -8.53
N THR A 171 16.28 -19.34 -9.03
CA THR A 171 17.33 -18.43 -8.53
C THR A 171 17.76 -17.40 -9.58
N GLU A 172 18.74 -16.55 -9.25
CA GLU A 172 19.28 -15.52 -10.14
C GLU A 172 19.81 -16.08 -11.48
N LEU A 173 19.36 -15.51 -12.60
CA LEU A 173 19.81 -15.82 -13.94
C LEU A 173 21.17 -15.18 -14.23
N ASN A 174 22.18 -15.96 -14.64
CA ASN A 174 23.52 -15.44 -14.90
C ASN A 174 23.68 -14.78 -16.28
N ASN A 175 22.94 -13.70 -16.50
CA ASN A 175 22.88 -12.84 -17.68
C ASN A 175 22.40 -11.44 -17.26
N GLY A 176 22.89 -10.35 -17.88
CA GLY A 176 22.15 -9.08 -17.84
C GLY A 176 20.90 -9.15 -18.72
N LEU A 177 19.88 -8.35 -18.46
CA LEU A 177 18.68 -8.26 -19.30
C LEU A 177 18.55 -6.86 -19.92
N LYS A 178 18.17 -6.79 -21.21
CA LYS A 178 17.65 -5.56 -21.81
C LYS A 178 16.30 -5.80 -22.46
N VAL A 179 15.27 -5.07 -22.03
CA VAL A 179 13.91 -5.11 -22.61
C VAL A 179 13.66 -3.81 -23.37
N ASN A 180 13.25 -3.89 -24.64
CA ASN A 180 13.09 -2.68 -25.45
C ASN A 180 12.07 -2.78 -26.60
N ASN A 181 11.99 -1.72 -27.43
CA ASN A 181 11.21 -1.65 -28.67
C ASN A 181 9.71 -1.96 -28.48
N GLN A 182 9.09 -1.42 -27.43
CA GLN A 182 7.67 -1.63 -27.07
C GLN A 182 7.33 -3.10 -26.76
N THR A 183 8.32 -3.90 -26.34
CA THR A 183 8.11 -5.25 -25.84
C THR A 183 7.49 -5.21 -24.44
N THR A 184 6.50 -6.07 -24.21
CA THR A 184 5.95 -6.33 -22.87
C THR A 184 6.43 -7.70 -22.37
N VAL A 185 7.29 -7.73 -21.36
CA VAL A 185 7.60 -8.95 -20.61
C VAL A 185 6.47 -9.23 -19.61
N VAL A 186 6.11 -10.51 -19.43
CA VAL A 186 5.17 -10.95 -18.37
C VAL A 186 5.68 -12.22 -17.70
N GLY A 187 5.93 -12.14 -16.40
CA GLY A 187 6.70 -13.12 -15.63
C GLY A 187 7.86 -12.45 -14.90
N GLU A 188 8.41 -13.14 -13.91
CA GLU A 188 9.40 -12.57 -12.99
C GLU A 188 10.76 -12.38 -13.66
N VAL A 189 11.49 -11.33 -13.32
CA VAL A 189 12.87 -11.11 -13.79
C VAL A 189 13.81 -11.17 -12.59
N ASN A 190 14.79 -12.09 -12.61
CA ASN A 190 15.77 -12.21 -11.54
C ASN A 190 17.16 -12.49 -12.14
N VAL A 191 18.10 -11.54 -12.03
CA VAL A 191 19.45 -11.67 -12.64
C VAL A 191 20.60 -11.55 -11.64
N SER A 192 21.73 -12.20 -11.97
CA SER A 192 22.81 -12.50 -11.02
C SER A 192 23.51 -11.31 -10.37
N LYS A 193 24.13 -11.54 -9.20
CA LYS A 193 25.07 -10.68 -8.40
C LYS A 193 26.29 -10.09 -9.13
N THR A 194 26.23 -10.01 -10.46
CA THR A 194 27.25 -9.44 -11.37
C THR A 194 26.64 -8.79 -12.63
N SER A 195 25.32 -8.88 -12.81
CA SER A 195 24.53 -8.58 -14.00
C SER A 195 23.49 -7.49 -13.71
N ARG A 196 23.23 -6.61 -14.68
CA ARG A 196 22.32 -5.46 -14.57
C ARG A 196 21.07 -5.61 -15.44
N ILE A 197 20.05 -4.80 -15.18
CA ILE A 197 18.82 -4.71 -15.99
C ILE A 197 18.68 -3.34 -16.64
N GLU A 198 18.20 -3.33 -17.89
CA GLU A 198 17.93 -2.12 -18.66
C GLU A 198 16.56 -2.23 -19.35
N VAL A 199 15.67 -1.25 -19.15
CA VAL A 199 14.36 -1.16 -19.80
C VAL A 199 14.28 0.15 -20.58
N ASP A 200 14.05 0.07 -21.89
CA ASP A 200 14.28 1.11 -22.90
C ASP A 200 13.08 1.12 -23.87
N GLY A 201 12.06 1.93 -23.55
CA GLY A 201 10.74 1.84 -24.19
C GLY A 201 10.09 0.47 -24.07
N GLY A 202 10.19 -0.17 -22.90
CA GLY A 202 9.64 -1.50 -22.62
C GLY A 202 8.59 -1.50 -21.52
N LYS A 203 7.80 -2.59 -21.43
CA LYS A 203 7.00 -2.90 -20.24
C LYS A 203 7.45 -4.22 -19.61
N ILE A 204 7.45 -4.29 -18.28
CA ILE A 204 7.48 -5.53 -17.49
C ILE A 204 6.16 -5.63 -16.69
N ILE A 205 5.67 -6.85 -16.48
CA ILE A 205 4.56 -7.18 -15.58
C ILE A 205 5.00 -8.39 -14.76
N GLY A 206 5.26 -8.17 -13.46
CA GLY A 206 6.10 -9.03 -12.63
C GLY A 206 7.20 -8.22 -11.94
N ASP A 207 7.81 -8.80 -10.91
CA ASP A 207 8.88 -8.18 -10.12
C ASP A 207 10.24 -8.30 -10.84
N VAL A 208 11.18 -7.45 -10.42
CA VAL A 208 12.49 -7.25 -11.04
C VAL A 208 13.60 -7.25 -9.98
N GLU A 209 14.30 -8.38 -9.83
CA GLU A 209 15.50 -8.52 -8.97
C GLU A 209 16.76 -8.50 -9.85
N THR A 210 17.76 -7.71 -9.45
CA THR A 210 19.02 -7.59 -10.20
C THR A 210 20.24 -7.46 -9.30
N GLY A 211 21.25 -8.27 -9.56
CA GLY A 211 22.47 -8.24 -8.80
C GLY A 211 23.46 -7.11 -9.14
N LYS A 212 22.94 -6.02 -9.74
CA LYS A 212 23.54 -4.72 -10.10
C LYS A 212 22.43 -3.70 -10.45
N ASP A 213 22.83 -2.52 -10.92
CA ASP A 213 22.01 -1.47 -11.55
C ASP A 213 20.70 -1.96 -12.20
N ALA A 214 19.59 -1.28 -11.88
CA ALA A 214 18.38 -1.25 -12.71
C ALA A 214 18.26 0.12 -13.41
N ASP A 215 18.15 0.16 -14.74
CA ASP A 215 18.03 1.40 -15.52
C ASP A 215 16.74 1.43 -16.37
N ILE A 216 15.72 2.12 -15.88
CA ILE A 216 14.35 2.16 -16.43
C ILE A 216 14.10 3.52 -17.09
N LYS A 217 13.99 3.57 -18.44
CA LYS A 217 13.95 4.82 -19.21
C LYS A 217 13.17 4.75 -20.53
N ASP A 218 13.09 5.89 -21.22
CA ASP A 218 12.43 6.08 -22.52
C ASP A 218 10.94 5.63 -22.54
N ASP A 219 10.07 6.25 -21.72
CA ASP A 219 8.63 5.91 -21.56
C ASP A 219 8.37 4.45 -21.06
N SER A 220 9.28 3.86 -20.27
CA SER A 220 9.15 2.46 -19.80
C SER A 220 8.22 2.28 -18.60
N VAL A 221 7.69 1.07 -18.41
CA VAL A 221 6.83 0.74 -17.26
C VAL A 221 7.25 -0.60 -16.62
N VAL A 222 7.50 -0.62 -15.32
CA VAL A 222 7.54 -1.85 -14.50
C VAL A 222 6.25 -1.93 -13.69
N ASP A 223 5.49 -3.01 -13.90
CA ASP A 223 4.22 -3.26 -13.21
C ASP A 223 4.44 -4.36 -12.17
N GLY A 224 5.16 -3.99 -11.10
CA GLY A 224 5.77 -4.84 -10.09
C GLY A 224 6.84 -4.08 -9.29
N THR A 225 7.54 -4.81 -8.44
CA THR A 225 8.64 -4.39 -7.55
C THR A 225 9.98 -4.32 -8.30
N VAL A 226 10.92 -3.48 -7.84
CA VAL A 226 12.32 -3.47 -8.30
C VAL A 226 13.27 -3.57 -7.10
N SER A 227 14.22 -4.52 -7.14
CA SER A 227 15.27 -4.71 -6.14
C SER A 227 16.64 -4.84 -6.82
N ALA A 228 17.67 -4.17 -6.27
CA ALA A 228 19.02 -4.15 -6.83
C ALA A 228 20.13 -4.35 -5.78
N ASP A 229 21.15 -5.18 -6.04
CA ASP A 229 22.38 -5.22 -5.20
C ASP A 229 23.27 -3.95 -5.36
N GLU A 230 23.06 -3.15 -6.41
CA GLU A 230 23.70 -1.84 -6.64
C GLU A 230 22.57 -0.76 -6.73
N SER A 231 22.57 0.17 -7.70
CA SER A 231 21.62 1.30 -7.73
C SER A 231 20.33 1.06 -8.54
N VAL A 232 19.27 1.86 -8.29
CA VAL A 232 18.05 1.91 -9.12
C VAL A 232 17.88 3.30 -9.76
N TYR A 233 17.65 3.32 -11.07
CA TYR A 233 17.50 4.53 -11.87
C TYR A 233 16.18 4.53 -12.65
N VAL A 234 15.40 5.61 -12.56
CA VAL A 234 14.11 5.75 -13.27
C VAL A 234 14.04 7.11 -13.96
N ARG A 235 13.93 7.14 -15.30
CA ARG A 235 14.05 8.36 -16.10
C ARG A 235 13.05 8.46 -17.24
N ASP A 236 13.00 9.61 -17.90
CA ASP A 236 12.33 9.85 -19.19
C ASP A 236 10.87 9.36 -19.20
N SER A 237 10.05 9.90 -18.30
CA SER A 237 8.62 9.63 -18.10
C SER A 237 8.27 8.18 -17.74
N SER A 238 9.26 7.39 -17.31
CA SER A 238 9.06 5.98 -16.94
C SER A 238 8.38 5.79 -15.57
N LYS A 239 7.80 4.61 -15.35
CA LYS A 239 7.00 4.32 -14.16
C LYS A 239 7.33 2.96 -13.51
N ILE A 240 7.39 2.94 -12.19
CA ILE A 240 7.32 1.73 -11.36
C ILE A 240 5.98 1.74 -10.60
N THR A 241 5.27 0.60 -10.51
CA THR A 241 4.00 0.50 -9.76
C THR A 241 4.13 -0.12 -8.37
N GLY A 242 5.16 -0.94 -8.11
CA GLY A 242 5.50 -1.47 -6.79
C GLY A 242 6.55 -0.66 -6.03
N SER A 243 7.21 -1.31 -5.05
CA SER A 243 8.31 -0.76 -4.26
C SER A 243 9.66 -0.80 -4.98
N VAL A 244 10.63 -0.06 -4.44
CA VAL A 244 12.03 -0.01 -4.86
C VAL A 244 12.95 -0.35 -3.68
N ASP A 245 13.98 -1.14 -3.92
CA ASP A 245 14.99 -1.60 -2.95
C ASP A 245 16.37 -1.54 -3.61
N ALA A 246 17.37 -0.95 -2.95
CA ALA A 246 18.71 -0.73 -3.50
C ALA A 246 19.84 -0.93 -2.47
N GLY A 247 20.80 -1.81 -2.81
CA GLY A 247 22.04 -2.02 -2.07
C GLY A 247 23.09 -0.91 -2.23
N ASP A 248 22.78 0.11 -3.03
CA ASP A 248 23.54 1.36 -3.19
C ASP A 248 22.52 2.53 -3.19
N SER A 249 22.26 3.19 -4.32
CA SER A 249 21.46 4.43 -4.38
C SER A 249 20.21 4.40 -5.28
N VAL A 250 19.27 5.31 -5.07
CA VAL A 250 18.06 5.50 -5.91
C VAL A 250 18.01 6.91 -6.53
N ASP A 251 17.80 7.00 -7.86
CA ASP A 251 17.74 8.26 -8.63
C ASP A 251 16.56 8.28 -9.62
N VAL A 252 15.61 9.22 -9.42
CA VAL A 252 14.34 9.33 -10.17
C VAL A 252 14.20 10.72 -10.83
N ASP A 253 14.15 10.76 -12.16
CA ASP A 253 14.29 11.98 -12.96
C ASP A 253 13.34 12.03 -14.19
N GLN A 254 13.27 13.19 -14.86
CA GLN A 254 12.60 13.46 -16.15
C GLN A 254 11.13 12.96 -16.26
N ASP A 255 10.29 13.39 -15.32
CA ASP A 255 8.85 13.09 -15.19
C ASP A 255 8.52 11.62 -14.87
N ALA A 256 9.50 10.88 -14.35
CA ALA A 256 9.30 9.52 -13.84
C ALA A 256 8.44 9.48 -12.55
N THR A 257 7.88 8.30 -12.23
CA THR A 257 7.07 8.10 -11.00
C THR A 257 7.26 6.72 -10.37
N VAL A 258 7.30 6.66 -9.04
CA VAL A 258 7.33 5.44 -8.22
C VAL A 258 6.09 5.40 -7.32
N ASN A 259 5.37 4.28 -7.31
CA ASN A 259 4.05 4.14 -6.69
C ASN A 259 4.02 3.23 -5.45
N GLY A 260 5.17 3.01 -4.82
CA GLY A 260 5.32 2.27 -3.57
C GLY A 260 6.53 2.76 -2.75
N PRO A 261 6.83 2.08 -1.62
CA PRO A 261 7.97 2.40 -0.77
C PRO A 261 9.34 2.34 -1.46
N ILE A 262 10.33 3.02 -0.89
CA ILE A 262 11.73 3.08 -1.35
C ILE A 262 12.67 2.76 -0.17
N ASP A 263 13.61 1.84 -0.36
CA ASP A 263 14.67 1.45 0.58
C ASP A 263 16.05 1.58 -0.12
N SER A 264 17.08 2.09 0.57
CA SER A 264 18.42 2.33 -0.01
C SER A 264 19.56 2.24 1.02
N SER A 265 20.61 1.48 0.72
CA SER A 265 21.80 1.33 1.58
C SER A 265 22.82 2.49 1.47
N ASP A 266 22.60 3.43 0.55
CA ASP A 266 23.25 4.74 0.45
C ASP A 266 22.13 5.80 0.23
N TYR A 267 22.25 6.75 -0.71
CA TYR A 267 21.33 7.91 -0.83
C TYR A 267 20.10 7.70 -1.74
N VAL A 268 19.06 8.52 -1.52
CA VAL A 268 17.83 8.63 -2.34
C VAL A 268 17.68 10.05 -2.92
N ALA A 269 17.43 10.14 -4.24
CA ALA A 269 17.36 11.38 -5.01
C ALA A 269 16.17 11.39 -6.01
N LEU A 270 15.45 12.51 -6.09
CA LEU A 270 14.30 12.67 -7.00
C LEU A 270 14.23 14.06 -7.67
N ASP A 271 13.22 14.24 -8.53
CA ASP A 271 12.52 15.51 -8.83
C ASP A 271 13.15 16.37 -9.96
N GLU A 272 12.41 17.04 -10.85
CA GLU A 272 11.36 18.08 -10.78
C GLU A 272 9.90 17.75 -11.26
N ARG A 273 9.41 16.57 -11.66
CA ARG A 273 9.85 15.16 -11.74
C ARG A 273 9.67 14.23 -10.51
N ALA A 274 8.90 14.57 -9.46
CA ALA A 274 8.66 13.66 -8.32
C ALA A 274 7.23 13.60 -7.71
N PHE A 275 6.91 12.40 -7.23
CA PHE A 275 5.89 12.04 -6.23
C PHE A 275 6.19 10.60 -5.75
N VAL A 276 6.04 10.29 -4.46
CA VAL A 276 6.23 8.92 -3.93
C VAL A 276 5.02 8.47 -3.10
N GLY A 277 4.35 7.40 -3.53
CA GLY A 277 3.16 6.84 -2.88
C GLY A 277 3.44 5.85 -1.73
N GLY A 278 4.45 6.14 -0.90
CA GLY A 278 4.91 5.25 0.17
C GLY A 278 6.05 5.86 0.99
N ALA A 279 6.55 5.10 1.97
CA ALA A 279 7.66 5.53 2.81
C ALA A 279 9.02 5.47 2.11
N ILE A 280 10.01 6.22 2.62
CA ILE A 280 11.40 6.25 2.16
C ILE A 280 12.33 5.97 3.35
N GLU A 281 13.23 5.00 3.23
CA GLU A 281 14.25 4.66 4.23
C GLU A 281 15.66 4.67 3.59
N SER A 282 16.67 5.16 4.31
CA SER A 282 18.03 5.34 3.79
C SER A 282 19.13 5.27 4.87
N ASP A 283 20.20 4.51 4.60
CA ASP A 283 21.46 4.48 5.39
C ASP A 283 22.35 5.74 5.15
N ASP A 284 21.87 6.72 4.37
CA ASP A 284 22.56 7.97 4.05
C ASP A 284 21.63 9.22 4.05
N GLU A 285 21.28 9.72 2.87
CA GLU A 285 20.79 11.06 2.59
C GLU A 285 19.54 10.99 1.69
N VAL A 286 18.47 11.71 2.03
CA VAL A 286 17.24 11.84 1.21
C VAL A 286 17.14 13.27 0.65
N THR A 287 16.89 13.42 -0.66
CA THR A 287 17.34 14.63 -1.42
C THR A 287 16.45 15.11 -2.59
N LEU A 288 16.65 16.40 -2.95
CA LEU A 288 16.39 17.09 -4.25
C LEU A 288 15.02 17.78 -4.51
N ALA A 289 14.76 18.19 -5.77
CA ALA A 289 13.86 19.28 -6.19
C ALA A 289 13.64 19.34 -7.73
N LYS A 290 12.57 19.91 -8.33
CA LYS A 290 11.49 20.80 -7.85
C LYS A 290 10.08 20.41 -8.38
N ASP A 291 9.22 19.72 -7.63
CA ASP A 291 7.75 19.91 -7.43
C ASP A 291 7.18 18.88 -6.39
N ALA A 292 7.98 17.92 -5.89
CA ALA A 292 7.65 16.72 -5.05
C ALA A 292 6.58 16.77 -3.94
N VAL A 293 6.05 15.56 -3.63
CA VAL A 293 5.26 15.15 -2.44
C VAL A 293 5.54 13.66 -2.10
N VAL A 294 5.45 13.25 -0.83
CA VAL A 294 5.63 11.88 -0.32
C VAL A 294 4.46 11.47 0.61
N GLU A 295 3.73 10.42 0.27
CA GLU A 295 2.59 9.90 1.08
C GLU A 295 3.04 8.74 2.00
N GLY A 296 4.06 9.02 2.83
CA GLY A 296 4.61 8.09 3.81
C GLY A 296 5.68 8.73 4.69
N GLY A 297 6.23 7.96 5.64
CA GLY A 297 7.35 8.41 6.47
C GLY A 297 8.67 8.50 5.71
N VAL A 298 9.59 9.33 6.19
CA VAL A 298 10.95 9.48 5.64
C VAL A 298 11.97 9.31 6.77
N ALA A 299 12.87 8.34 6.63
CA ALA A 299 13.92 8.07 7.60
C ALA A 299 15.31 8.08 6.91
N ALA A 300 16.27 8.75 7.55
CA ALA A 300 17.67 8.76 7.09
C ALA A 300 18.65 8.65 8.26
N ASP A 301 19.63 7.75 8.17
CA ASP A 301 20.70 7.66 9.19
C ASP A 301 21.59 8.93 9.18
N ARG A 302 21.54 9.73 8.09
CA ARG A 302 22.21 11.03 7.94
C ARG A 302 21.24 12.20 7.71
N GLU A 303 21.05 12.74 6.51
CA GLU A 303 20.38 14.05 6.27
C GLU A 303 19.07 13.95 5.47
N VAL A 304 18.09 14.84 5.72
CA VAL A 304 16.77 14.86 5.02
C VAL A 304 16.48 16.24 4.41
N THR A 305 16.37 16.32 3.08
CA THR A 305 16.29 17.55 2.24
C THR A 305 15.57 17.30 0.88
N ILE A 306 15.31 18.24 -0.05
CA ILE A 306 15.53 19.71 -0.05
C ILE A 306 14.20 20.48 -0.28
N GLY A 307 13.80 20.70 -1.54
CA GLY A 307 12.94 21.82 -1.94
C GLY A 307 13.39 22.52 -3.24
N ASN A 308 12.53 22.95 -4.18
CA ASN A 308 11.14 23.46 -4.09
C ASN A 308 10.04 22.62 -4.78
N SER A 309 9.00 22.14 -4.10
CA SER A 309 8.90 20.71 -3.70
C SER A 309 8.82 20.47 -2.20
N ALA A 310 7.63 20.23 -1.69
CA ALA A 310 7.35 19.12 -0.77
C ALA A 310 5.88 19.11 -0.34
N GLU A 311 5.44 17.92 0.03
CA GLU A 311 4.54 17.60 1.14
C GLU A 311 5.03 16.23 1.64
N ILE A 312 4.92 15.91 2.94
CA ILE A 312 5.25 14.60 3.52
C ILE A 312 4.15 14.23 4.52
N ASP A 313 3.41 13.15 4.28
CA ASP A 313 2.41 12.61 5.22
C ASP A 313 2.95 11.34 5.92
N GLY A 314 3.78 11.59 6.94
CA GLY A 314 4.42 10.57 7.75
C GLY A 314 5.41 11.17 8.75
N THR A 315 6.02 10.32 9.58
CA THR A 315 7.11 10.73 10.49
C THR A 315 8.37 11.06 9.68
N VAL A 316 9.11 12.10 10.09
CA VAL A 316 10.45 12.39 9.58
C VAL A 316 11.48 12.08 10.67
N GLU A 317 12.37 11.11 10.44
CA GLU A 317 13.45 10.74 11.37
C GLU A 317 14.83 11.00 10.74
N SER A 318 15.75 11.58 11.52
CA SER A 318 17.11 11.91 11.07
C SER A 318 18.16 11.71 12.17
N GLY A 319 19.29 11.08 11.81
CA GLY A 319 20.48 11.03 12.66
C GLY A 319 21.32 12.33 12.63
N TYR A 320 21.14 13.15 11.58
CA TYR A 320 21.84 14.42 11.37
C TYR A 320 20.84 15.60 11.32
N ASP A 321 20.70 16.29 10.19
CA ASP A 321 19.99 17.57 10.06
C ASP A 321 18.76 17.44 9.11
N VAL A 322 17.81 18.41 9.13
CA VAL A 322 16.51 18.36 8.40
C VAL A 322 16.06 19.75 7.84
N SER A 323 15.60 19.85 6.58
CA SER A 323 15.07 21.07 5.86
C SER A 323 14.32 20.72 4.51
N LEU A 324 13.79 21.58 3.61
CA LEU A 324 13.78 23.06 3.39
C LEU A 324 12.34 23.59 3.04
N GLU A 325 12.13 24.83 2.51
CA GLU A 325 10.78 25.46 2.43
C GLU A 325 10.41 26.45 1.27
N GLN A 326 9.13 26.32 0.87
CA GLN A 326 8.24 26.80 -0.21
C GLN A 326 7.67 25.69 -1.16
N ASP A 327 8.13 24.45 -1.33
CA ASP A 327 8.89 23.59 -0.43
C ASP A 327 8.24 23.41 0.94
N SER A 328 8.62 22.33 1.63
CA SER A 328 7.98 21.80 2.84
C SER A 328 6.48 21.44 2.78
N LEU A 329 6.15 20.38 3.50
CA LEU A 329 5.16 20.30 4.60
C LEU A 329 5.42 18.93 5.25
N ALA A 330 5.26 18.77 6.58
CA ALA A 330 5.46 17.48 7.24
C ALA A 330 4.35 17.19 8.27
N ASP A 331 3.52 16.17 8.03
CA ASP A 331 2.21 16.05 8.70
C ASP A 331 2.17 15.18 9.97
N SER A 332 3.31 14.72 10.49
CA SER A 332 3.42 13.95 11.73
C SER A 332 4.54 14.46 12.65
N GLU A 333 5.17 13.56 13.42
CA GLU A 333 6.32 13.82 14.29
C GLU A 333 7.62 14.01 13.48
N VAL A 334 8.49 14.90 13.96
CA VAL A 334 9.84 15.11 13.44
C VAL A 334 10.84 14.85 14.57
N GLU A 335 11.68 13.81 14.43
CA GLU A 335 12.64 13.38 15.45
C GLU A 335 14.09 13.46 14.96
N LEU A 336 14.96 14.04 15.79
CA LEU A 336 16.41 14.11 15.58
C LEU A 336 17.12 13.38 16.73
N THR A 337 17.62 12.17 16.44
CA THR A 337 18.21 11.27 17.45
C THR A 337 19.67 11.59 17.80
N GLY A 338 20.31 12.46 17.01
CA GLY A 338 21.69 12.93 17.19
C GLY A 338 21.90 13.94 18.33
N SER A 339 23.10 14.53 18.39
CA SER A 339 23.43 15.62 19.33
C SER A 339 24.25 16.72 18.67
N GLY A 340 23.87 17.99 18.87
CA GLY A 340 24.44 19.15 18.15
C GLY A 340 23.98 19.29 16.69
N ARG A 341 22.71 18.95 16.42
CA ARG A 341 22.04 19.02 15.11
C ARG A 341 21.12 20.22 14.96
N THR A 342 20.53 20.38 13.77
CA THR A 342 19.59 21.45 13.40
C THR A 342 18.38 20.89 12.66
N LEU A 343 17.19 21.25 13.13
CA LEU A 343 15.96 21.26 12.33
C LEU A 343 15.71 22.70 11.87
N GLU A 344 15.85 23.03 10.58
CA GLU A 344 15.73 24.42 10.07
C GLU A 344 14.47 24.72 9.25
N LEU A 345 14.46 24.58 7.92
CA LEU A 345 13.50 25.29 7.04
C LEU A 345 12.26 24.43 6.69
N SER A 346 10.97 24.80 6.83
CA SER A 346 10.20 26.02 7.21
C SER A 346 9.49 27.01 6.08
N ASP A 347 6.90 26.94 4.66
CA ASP A 347 6.11 27.82 3.65
C ASP A 347 6.84 28.76 2.63
N GLY A 348 8.04 29.33 2.79
CA GLY A 348 8.99 29.16 3.90
C GLY A 348 8.30 28.40 5.10
N ALA A 349 8.02 25.55 5.78
CA ALA A 349 7.14 24.60 6.62
C ALA A 349 5.60 24.56 6.36
N THR A 350 4.93 23.49 6.78
CA THR A 350 4.45 23.46 8.16
C THR A 350 4.80 22.12 8.82
N ILE A 351 4.58 21.98 10.13
CA ILE A 351 4.68 20.71 10.87
C ILE A 351 3.36 20.50 11.64
N SER A 352 2.79 19.30 11.61
CA SER A 352 1.50 19.04 12.28
C SER A 352 1.60 18.25 13.60
N GLY A 353 2.67 17.49 13.81
CA GLY A 353 2.90 16.72 15.05
C GLY A 353 3.92 17.35 16.00
N THR A 354 4.55 16.50 16.82
CA THR A 354 5.61 16.86 17.78
C THR A 354 6.92 17.19 17.06
N VAL A 355 7.73 18.06 17.67
CA VAL A 355 9.17 18.18 17.35
C VAL A 355 10.00 17.63 18.51
N SER A 356 10.68 16.51 18.28
CA SER A 356 11.56 15.84 19.24
C SER A 356 13.02 16.00 18.81
N ALA A 357 13.65 17.12 19.19
CA ALA A 357 15.06 17.38 18.86
C ALA A 357 16.01 17.24 20.07
N ALA A 358 15.54 16.78 21.24
CA ALA A 358 16.38 16.49 22.41
C ALA A 358 17.42 17.60 22.79
N ASP A 359 18.72 17.37 22.56
CA ASP A 359 19.84 18.30 22.81
C ASP A 359 20.27 19.09 21.54
N ASN A 360 19.39 19.19 20.53
CA ASN A 360 19.63 19.82 19.22
C ASN A 360 18.87 21.16 19.08
N ASP A 361 19.25 21.97 18.09
CA ASP A 361 18.62 23.27 17.84
C ASP A 361 17.40 23.15 16.92
N VAL A 362 16.30 23.79 17.32
CA VAL A 362 15.02 23.84 16.61
C VAL A 362 14.73 25.23 16.07
N THR A 363 14.32 25.22 14.81
CA THR A 363 14.11 26.37 13.95
C THR A 363 13.01 26.00 12.93
N LEU A 364 12.48 26.93 12.13
CA LEU A 364 12.89 28.33 11.99
C LEU A 364 11.70 29.29 12.18
N LYS A 365 11.79 30.47 11.55
CA LYS A 365 10.78 31.51 11.43
C LYS A 365 11.13 32.54 10.34
N GLY A 366 10.23 32.65 9.37
CA GLY A 366 10.13 33.49 8.17
C GLY A 366 9.19 32.89 7.11
N ASP A 367 8.93 31.57 7.03
CA ASP A 367 9.40 30.41 7.84
C ASP A 367 8.54 30.11 9.13
N ALA A 368 8.54 28.86 9.60
CA ALA A 368 7.68 28.04 10.47
C ALA A 368 6.14 28.11 10.35
N LYS A 369 5.47 26.95 10.61
CA LYS A 369 4.66 26.65 11.84
C LYS A 369 4.74 25.16 12.28
N ILE A 370 4.23 24.86 13.49
CA ILE A 370 4.16 23.56 14.19
C ILE A 370 2.77 23.45 14.91
N SER A 371 2.26 22.24 15.19
CA SER A 371 1.07 22.04 16.07
C SER A 371 1.18 21.03 17.23
N GLY A 372 2.36 20.47 17.53
CA GLY A 372 2.62 19.64 18.72
C GLY A 372 3.48 20.31 19.81
N ASP A 373 3.96 19.50 20.78
CA ASP A 373 5.03 19.88 21.71
C ASP A 373 6.36 20.08 20.94
N VAL A 374 7.27 20.91 21.47
CA VAL A 374 8.57 21.22 20.85
C VAL A 374 9.70 21.09 21.87
N THR A 375 10.70 20.27 21.57
CA THR A 375 11.83 19.96 22.46
C THR A 375 13.16 20.17 21.75
N GLY A 376 14.10 20.89 22.37
CA GLY A 376 15.48 21.11 21.87
C GLY A 376 16.37 21.86 22.88
N ASP A 377 17.65 22.11 22.58
CA ASP A 377 18.47 23.02 23.40
C ASP A 377 18.11 24.49 23.08
N THR A 378 18.38 24.96 21.85
CA THR A 378 17.89 26.26 21.39
C THR A 378 16.60 26.11 20.58
N VAL A 379 15.56 26.89 20.87
CA VAL A 379 14.36 27.01 20.01
C VAL A 379 14.21 28.47 19.56
N THR A 380 14.29 28.74 18.25
CA THR A 380 14.52 30.10 17.70
C THR A 380 13.55 30.52 16.60
N CYS A 381 12.60 31.42 16.95
CA CYS A 381 11.40 31.61 16.15
C CYS A 381 10.78 33.07 16.24
N LYS A 382 10.70 33.97 15.19
CA LYS A 382 9.78 35.20 15.10
C LYS A 382 9.23 35.76 13.71
N ASP A 383 7.88 35.78 13.55
CA ASP A 383 6.91 36.36 12.54
C ASP A 383 6.88 36.04 11.01
N SER A 384 6.34 34.90 10.52
CA SER A 384 6.64 33.52 10.95
C SER A 384 5.86 32.80 12.10
N SER A 385 5.86 31.43 12.11
CA SER A 385 5.29 30.40 13.06
C SER A 385 3.90 30.60 13.64
N THR A 386 3.35 29.44 13.96
CA THR A 386 2.76 29.18 15.28
C THR A 386 3.31 27.86 15.85
N VAL A 387 3.11 27.62 17.15
CA VAL A 387 3.30 26.36 17.88
C VAL A 387 2.09 26.30 18.83
N GLU A 388 1.42 25.15 18.97
CA GLU A 388 0.24 25.04 19.88
C GLU A 388 0.45 24.07 21.06
N GLY A 389 1.62 23.42 21.15
CA GLY A 389 2.04 22.65 22.33
C GLY A 389 3.04 23.38 23.25
N THR A 390 3.74 22.58 24.05
CA THR A 390 4.71 23.00 25.08
C THR A 390 6.09 23.18 24.47
N VAL A 391 6.65 24.40 24.51
CA VAL A 391 8.05 24.63 24.12
C VAL A 391 8.97 24.37 25.33
N THR A 392 9.70 23.26 25.27
CA THR A 392 10.73 22.86 26.24
C THR A 392 12.10 23.13 25.63
N ALA A 393 12.81 24.13 26.18
CA ALA A 393 14.10 24.58 25.64
C ALA A 393 15.10 24.93 26.75
N GLY A 394 16.38 24.69 26.50
CA GLY A 394 17.48 25.31 27.26
C GLY A 394 17.55 26.82 27.03
N THR A 395 17.35 27.24 25.77
CA THR A 395 17.27 28.65 25.33
C THR A 395 16.09 28.85 24.37
N ASN A 396 15.05 29.56 24.81
CA ASN A 396 13.94 29.96 23.93
C ASN A 396 14.13 31.42 23.47
N ASN A 397 14.44 31.63 22.19
CA ASN A 397 14.62 32.96 21.60
C ASN A 397 13.29 33.65 21.24
N GLY A 398 12.16 33.00 21.52
CA GLY A 398 10.84 33.59 21.77
C GLY A 398 9.83 33.35 20.67
N CYS A 399 9.40 32.10 20.55
CA CYS A 399 8.35 31.61 19.65
C CYS A 399 7.03 32.40 19.78
#